data_AF-A0A2E6AIX3-F1
#
_entry.id   AF-A0A2E6AIX3-F1
#
_cell.length_a   1.000
_cell.length_b   1.000
_cell.length_c   1.000
_cell.angle_alpha   90.00
_cell.angle_beta   90.00
_cell.angle_gamma   90.00
#
_symmetry.space_group_name_H-M   'P 1'
#
loop_
_entity.id
_entity.type
_entity.pdbx_description
1 polymer ?
#
loop_
_entity_poly.entity_id
_entity_poly.type
_entity_poly.pdbx_seq_one_letter_code
_entity_poly.pdbx_strand_id
1 'polypeptide(L)'
;MLALAIGDDLPAEDVTLNSATIGGDVIEKNAFNPSVVLLWGHEADGESARQWDHEILLGALPVGAYTLAISNLTMNTTYYYRSTAIDVFQGEFIWTDVASFHTLSPDLAEVRLDPTVIGSATSVELQGYVLSTGSD
;
A
#
# COMPACT_ATOMS: atom_id res chain seq x y z
N MET A 1 -22.01 28.24 9.91
CA MET A 1 -22.42 26.82 9.93
C MET A 1 -21.52 26.13 8.92
N LEU A 2 -20.57 25.34 9.41
CA LEU A 2 -19.49 24.76 8.62
C LEU A 2 -20.06 23.66 7.73
N ALA A 3 -19.78 23.75 6.43
CA ALA A 3 -20.39 22.91 5.41
C ALA A 3 -19.35 22.54 4.36
N LEU A 4 -18.24 22.00 4.82
CA LEU A 4 -17.33 21.20 4.01
C LEU A 4 -17.50 19.76 4.48
N ALA A 5 -17.49 18.80 3.56
CA ALA A 5 -17.65 17.41 3.93
C ALA A 5 -16.82 16.54 2.97
N ILE A 6 -15.79 15.91 3.52
CA ILE A 6 -15.18 14.74 2.92
C ILE A 6 -15.82 13.54 3.64
N GLY A 7 -16.15 12.50 2.88
CA GLY A 7 -16.68 11.26 3.43
C GLY A 7 -15.56 10.42 4.01
N ASP A 8 -15.89 9.29 4.61
CA ASP A 8 -14.88 8.38 5.14
C ASP A 8 -13.97 7.86 4.02
N ASP A 9 -12.73 7.52 4.39
CA ASP A 9 -11.85 6.80 3.48
C ASP A 9 -12.41 5.40 3.19
N LEU A 10 -12.35 4.98 1.93
CA LEU A 10 -12.80 3.68 1.49
C LEU A 10 -11.70 2.64 1.74
N PRO A 11 -12.03 1.36 1.99
CA PRO A 11 -11.04 0.31 2.16
C PRO A 11 -10.08 0.24 0.97
N ALA A 12 -8.79 0.03 1.24
CA ALA A 12 -7.80 -0.14 0.19
C ALA A 12 -8.12 -1.37 -0.67
N GLU A 13 -7.97 -1.21 -1.99
CA GLU A 13 -8.19 -2.24 -3.00
C GLU A 13 -6.87 -2.59 -3.69
N ASP A 14 -6.85 -3.68 -4.47
CA ASP A 14 -5.69 -4.11 -5.26
C ASP A 14 -4.36 -4.15 -4.49
N VAL A 15 -4.41 -4.56 -3.21
CA VAL A 15 -3.24 -4.61 -2.34
C VAL A 15 -2.31 -5.75 -2.78
N THR A 16 -1.07 -5.39 -3.13
CA THR A 16 -0.02 -6.32 -3.55
C THR A 16 1.14 -6.34 -2.55
N LEU A 17 2.26 -6.95 -2.95
CA LEU A 17 3.52 -6.90 -2.19
C LEU A 17 4.04 -5.45 -2.01
N ASN A 18 3.82 -4.57 -2.99
CA ASN A 18 4.46 -3.24 -3.01
C ASN A 18 3.58 -2.12 -3.60
N SER A 19 2.28 -2.34 -3.71
CA SER A 19 1.31 -1.37 -4.20
C SER A 19 -0.07 -1.56 -3.56
N ALA A 20 -0.90 -0.54 -3.63
CA ALA A 20 -2.32 -0.58 -3.27
C ALA A 20 -3.08 0.53 -4.00
N THR A 21 -4.40 0.42 -4.08
CA THR A 21 -5.30 1.50 -4.49
C THR A 21 -6.01 2.02 -3.24
N ILE A 22 -5.79 3.29 -2.90
CA ILE A 22 -6.40 3.95 -1.73
C ILE A 22 -7.31 5.10 -2.18
N GLY A 23 -8.26 5.50 -1.35
CA GLY A 23 -9.19 6.56 -1.72
C GLY A 23 -10.30 6.78 -0.70
N GLY A 24 -11.29 7.55 -1.09
CA GLY A 24 -12.41 7.92 -0.24
C GLY A 24 -13.55 8.52 -1.05
N ASP A 25 -14.52 9.08 -0.34
CA ASP A 25 -15.66 9.76 -0.95
C ASP A 25 -15.62 11.27 -0.73
N VAL A 26 -16.00 12.05 -1.74
CA VAL A 26 -16.31 13.47 -1.60
C VAL A 26 -17.82 13.61 -1.44
N ILE A 27 -18.27 14.27 -0.37
CA ILE A 27 -19.70 14.53 -0.11
C ILE A 27 -19.98 16.03 -0.16
N GLU A 28 -20.86 16.48 -1.05
CA GLU A 28 -21.17 17.91 -1.17
C GLU A 28 -22.04 18.43 -0.03
N LYS A 29 -21.82 19.70 0.35
CA LYS A 29 -22.85 20.50 1.03
C LYS A 29 -23.15 21.86 0.40
N ASN A 30 -22.36 22.36 -0.56
CA ASN A 30 -22.38 23.81 -0.88
C ASN A 30 -22.04 24.22 -2.34
N ALA A 31 -22.24 23.40 -3.37
CA ALA A 31 -22.12 23.79 -4.79
C ALA A 31 -20.69 24.09 -5.31
N PHE A 32 -19.65 23.70 -4.57
CA PHE A 32 -18.25 23.83 -4.97
C PHE A 32 -17.46 22.54 -4.71
N ASN A 33 -16.57 22.20 -5.65
CA ASN A 33 -15.67 21.05 -5.51
C ASN A 33 -14.54 21.37 -4.53
N PRO A 34 -14.40 20.62 -3.42
CA PRO A 34 -13.29 20.82 -2.49
C PRO A 34 -11.97 20.39 -3.12
N SER A 35 -10.87 21.04 -2.72
CA SER A 35 -9.54 20.54 -3.07
C SER A 35 -9.16 19.43 -2.11
N VAL A 36 -8.93 18.22 -2.62
CA VAL A 36 -8.60 17.04 -1.80
C VAL A 36 -7.10 16.80 -1.81
N VAL A 37 -6.54 16.56 -0.63
CA VAL A 37 -5.18 16.07 -0.41
C VAL A 37 -5.29 14.68 0.20
N LEU A 38 -4.60 13.71 -0.40
CA LEU A 38 -4.50 12.35 0.13
C LEU A 38 -3.10 12.14 0.71
N LEU A 39 -3.04 11.57 1.92
CA LEU A 39 -1.81 11.36 2.67
C LEU A 39 -1.67 9.91 3.08
N TRP A 40 -0.46 9.36 3.07
CA TRP A 40 -0.19 7.99 3.52
C TRP A 40 1.23 7.82 4.06
N GLY A 41 1.41 6.85 4.97
CA GLY A 41 2.68 6.63 5.66
C GLY A 41 2.70 5.38 6.52
N HIS A 42 3.85 5.11 7.14
CA HIS A 42 4.05 3.96 8.03
C HIS A 42 3.43 4.16 9.42
N GLU A 43 3.21 5.41 9.81
CA GLU A 43 2.60 5.80 11.09
C GLU A 43 1.23 6.46 10.84
N ALA A 44 0.33 6.30 11.81
CA ALA A 44 -0.94 7.01 11.84
C ALA A 44 -0.70 8.43 12.35
N ASP A 45 -0.07 9.24 11.52
CA ASP A 45 0.25 10.61 11.86
C ASP A 45 -1.03 11.45 11.95
N GLY A 46 -1.10 12.36 12.92
CA GLY A 46 -2.33 13.08 13.26
C GLY A 46 -2.84 14.05 12.18
N GLU A 47 -3.46 15.15 12.60
CA GLU A 47 -4.04 16.17 11.69
C GLU A 47 -2.99 17.15 11.12
N SER A 48 -1.74 16.72 10.99
CA SER A 48 -0.66 17.55 10.45
C SER A 48 -0.06 16.87 9.22
N ALA A 49 -0.29 17.46 8.05
CA ALA A 49 0.22 16.95 6.78
C ALA A 49 1.76 16.72 6.79
N ARG A 50 2.50 17.53 7.54
CA ARG A 50 3.97 17.43 7.67
C ARG A 50 4.46 16.19 8.41
N GLN A 51 3.57 15.48 9.08
CA GLN A 51 3.93 14.27 9.81
C GLN A 51 3.82 13.04 8.91
N TRP A 52 2.98 13.07 7.87
CA TRP A 52 2.81 11.98 6.93
C TRP A 52 4.01 11.83 6.00
N ASP A 53 4.41 10.59 5.71
CA ASP A 53 5.54 10.29 4.82
C ASP A 53 5.31 10.79 3.38
N HIS A 54 4.07 10.71 2.91
CA HIS A 54 3.69 11.08 1.54
C HIS A 54 2.38 11.85 1.55
N GLU A 55 2.29 12.83 0.64
CA GLU A 55 1.08 13.58 0.35
C GLU A 55 0.94 13.82 -1.15
N ILE A 56 -0.30 13.92 -1.62
CA ILE A 56 -0.59 14.34 -2.99
C ILE A 56 -1.84 15.21 -3.04
N LEU A 57 -1.72 16.35 -3.71
CA LEU A 57 -2.85 17.22 -4.03
C LEU A 57 -3.57 16.65 -5.28
N LEU A 58 -4.76 16.10 -5.07
CA LEU A 58 -5.63 15.64 -6.15
C LEU A 58 -6.38 16.79 -6.83
N GLY A 59 -6.44 17.95 -6.16
CA GLY A 59 -7.11 19.15 -6.66
C GLY A 59 -8.61 19.09 -6.42
N ALA A 60 -9.36 19.91 -7.15
CA ALA A 60 -10.80 20.05 -6.99
C ALA A 60 -11.55 18.83 -7.54
N LEU A 61 -12.12 18.02 -6.64
CA LEU A 61 -12.84 16.79 -7.01
C LEU A 61 -14.36 16.98 -6.93
N PRO A 62 -15.14 16.44 -7.89
CA PRO A 62 -16.59 16.41 -7.79
C PRO A 62 -17.04 15.42 -6.72
N VAL A 63 -18.32 15.47 -6.36
CA VAL A 63 -18.97 14.49 -5.48
C VAL A 63 -18.82 13.07 -6.04
N GLY A 64 -18.52 12.14 -5.14
CA GLY A 64 -18.36 10.73 -5.43
C GLY A 64 -17.01 10.18 -5.00
N ALA A 65 -16.80 8.91 -5.32
CA ALA A 65 -15.58 8.19 -4.99
C ALA A 65 -14.40 8.68 -5.82
N TYR A 66 -13.23 8.73 -5.19
CA TYR A 66 -11.95 8.91 -5.85
C TYR A 66 -10.98 7.84 -5.37
N THR A 67 -10.01 7.51 -6.22
CA THR A 67 -9.01 6.48 -5.97
C THR A 67 -7.65 6.91 -6.50
N LEU A 68 -6.59 6.45 -5.84
CA LEU A 68 -5.20 6.64 -6.22
C LEU A 68 -4.44 5.32 -6.07
N ALA A 69 -3.81 4.88 -7.15
CA ALA A 69 -2.84 3.78 -7.10
C ALA A 69 -1.49 4.30 -6.58
N ILE A 70 -1.03 3.70 -5.48
CA ILE A 70 0.27 3.96 -4.86
C ILE A 70 1.20 2.76 -5.04
N SER A 71 2.50 3.02 -5.13
CA SER A 71 3.52 2.01 -5.44
C SER A 71 4.81 2.28 -4.67
N ASN A 72 5.82 1.40 -4.82
CA ASN A 72 7.08 1.44 -4.07
C ASN A 72 6.90 1.30 -2.56
N LEU A 73 5.87 0.54 -2.14
CA LEU A 73 5.63 0.22 -0.75
C LEU A 73 6.54 -0.91 -0.28
N THR A 74 6.88 -0.90 1.01
CA THR A 74 7.59 -1.99 1.67
C THR A 74 6.66 -3.19 1.84
N MET A 75 7.14 -4.40 1.56
CA MET A 75 6.38 -5.64 1.72
C MET A 75 6.10 -5.94 3.19
N ASN A 76 5.06 -6.72 3.49
CA ASN A 76 4.70 -7.14 4.85
C ASN A 76 4.65 -5.97 5.86
N THR A 77 4.08 -4.83 5.44
CA THR A 77 4.10 -3.57 6.17
C THR A 77 2.72 -2.97 6.23
N THR A 78 2.32 -2.50 7.42
CA THR A 78 1.08 -1.74 7.61
C THR A 78 1.31 -0.30 7.19
N TYR A 79 0.41 0.20 6.36
CA TYR A 79 0.33 1.60 5.99
C TYR A 79 -0.98 2.20 6.49
N TYR A 80 -0.90 3.47 6.86
CA TYR A 80 -2.04 4.29 7.20
C TYR A 80 -2.26 5.30 6.08
N TYR A 81 -3.49 5.76 5.94
CA TYR A 81 -3.83 6.84 5.02
C TYR A 81 -5.02 7.61 5.56
N ARG A 82 -5.09 8.87 5.14
CA ARG A 82 -6.26 9.71 5.35
C ARG A 82 -6.33 10.80 4.30
N SER A 83 -7.47 11.45 4.24
CA SER A 83 -7.74 12.51 3.29
C SER A 83 -8.12 13.79 4.00
N THR A 84 -7.79 14.92 3.38
CA THR A 84 -8.29 16.22 3.82
C THR A 84 -8.86 17.01 2.66
N ALA A 85 -10.00 17.66 2.91
CA ALA A 85 -10.60 18.62 2.02
C ALA A 85 -10.25 20.03 2.48
N ILE A 86 -9.86 20.88 1.53
CA ILE A 86 -9.58 22.30 1.73
C ILE A 86 -10.71 23.12 1.10
N ASP A 87 -11.38 23.95 1.90
CA ASP A 87 -12.24 25.00 1.37
C ASP A 87 -11.36 26.13 0.83
N VAL A 88 -11.32 26.30 -0.49
CA VAL A 88 -10.52 27.33 -1.17
C VAL A 88 -10.93 28.76 -0.82
N PHE A 89 -12.12 28.98 -0.23
CA PHE A 89 -12.60 30.29 0.17
C PHE A 89 -12.30 30.63 1.64
N GLN A 90 -12.29 29.64 2.53
CA GLN A 90 -12.12 29.83 3.98
C GLN A 90 -10.77 29.33 4.51
N GLY A 91 -10.04 28.53 3.74
CA GLY A 91 -8.76 27.94 4.15
C GLY A 91 -8.89 26.90 5.27
N GLU A 92 -10.09 26.36 5.46
CA GLU A 92 -10.37 25.36 6.49
C GLU A 92 -10.13 23.95 5.96
N PHE A 93 -9.53 23.14 6.82
CA PHE A 93 -9.23 21.73 6.57
C PHE A 93 -10.23 20.87 7.32
N ILE A 94 -10.84 19.93 6.61
CA ILE A 94 -11.57 18.83 7.25
C ILE A 94 -10.84 17.54 6.94
N TRP A 95 -10.63 16.75 7.99
CA TRP A 95 -9.92 15.49 7.92
C TRP A 95 -10.90 14.33 8.05
N THR A 96 -10.64 13.26 7.29
CA THR A 96 -11.28 11.96 7.48
C THR A 96 -10.68 11.25 8.69
N ASP A 97 -11.36 10.22 9.21
CA ASP A 97 -10.71 9.27 10.12
C ASP A 97 -9.53 8.54 9.42
N VAL A 98 -8.59 8.03 10.20
CA VAL A 98 -7.43 7.31 9.64
C VAL A 98 -7.83 5.89 9.24
N ALA A 99 -7.62 5.55 7.98
CA ALA A 99 -7.74 4.19 7.46
C ALA A 99 -6.37 3.50 7.36
N SER A 100 -6.37 2.18 7.17
CA SER A 100 -5.13 1.40 7.06
C SER A 100 -5.27 0.17 6.17
N PHE A 101 -4.14 -0.29 5.65
CA PHE A 101 -4.02 -1.54 4.92
C PHE A 101 -2.65 -2.20 5.19
N HIS A 102 -2.49 -3.48 4.83
CA HIS A 102 -1.25 -4.21 5.03
C HIS A 102 -0.78 -4.82 3.70
N THR A 103 0.44 -4.50 3.26
CA THR A 103 1.02 -5.09 2.04
C THR A 103 1.27 -6.58 2.22
N LEU A 104 1.22 -7.32 1.12
CA LEU A 104 1.40 -8.77 1.17
C LEU A 104 2.83 -9.15 1.59
N SER A 105 2.98 -10.34 2.16
CA SER A 105 4.28 -10.95 2.45
C SER A 105 4.73 -11.80 1.26
N PRO A 106 6.04 -11.86 0.94
CA PRO A 106 6.54 -12.73 -0.11
C PRO A 106 6.38 -14.20 0.27
N ASP A 107 5.87 -15.01 -0.66
CA ASP A 107 5.87 -16.46 -0.51
C ASP A 107 7.30 -16.97 -0.74
N LEU A 108 7.98 -17.36 0.34
CA LEU A 108 9.29 -17.99 0.23
C LEU A 108 9.05 -19.44 -0.22
N ALA A 109 9.50 -19.78 -1.42
CA ALA A 109 9.48 -21.17 -1.86
C ALA A 109 10.27 -22.02 -0.85
N GLU A 110 9.56 -22.79 -0.02
CA GLU A 110 10.19 -23.80 0.83
C GLU A 110 10.75 -24.89 -0.08
N VAL A 111 12.07 -24.97 -0.18
CA VAL A 111 12.74 -26.16 -0.72
C VAL A 111 12.58 -27.26 0.33
N ARG A 112 11.47 -28.01 0.26
CA ARG A 112 11.27 -29.21 1.06
C ARG A 112 12.14 -30.32 0.47
N LEU A 113 13.35 -30.47 1.02
CA LEU A 113 14.09 -31.72 0.85
C LEU A 113 13.34 -32.78 1.67
N ASP A 114 12.45 -33.54 1.02
CA ASP A 114 11.92 -34.75 1.65
C ASP A 114 13.14 -35.61 2.04
N PRO A 115 13.38 -35.89 3.33
CA PRO A 115 14.44 -36.81 3.71
C PRO A 115 13.99 -38.19 3.22
N THR A 116 14.42 -38.55 2.00
CA THR A 116 14.45 -39.95 1.60
C THR A 116 15.42 -40.58 2.59
N VAL A 117 14.88 -41.44 3.45
CA VAL A 117 15.61 -42.22 4.44
C VAL A 117 16.77 -42.92 3.75
N ILE A 118 17.96 -42.32 3.79
CA ILE A 118 19.21 -43.06 3.58
C ILE A 118 19.51 -43.65 4.94
N GLY A 119 19.04 -44.89 5.12
CA GLY A 119 19.52 -45.75 6.19
C GLY A 119 21.05 -45.73 6.20
N SER A 120 21.61 -45.77 7.40
CA SER A 120 23.03 -45.70 7.70
C SER A 120 23.92 -46.31 6.61
N ALA A 121 24.69 -45.47 5.93
CA ALA A 121 25.90 -45.88 5.24
C ALA A 121 26.92 -44.74 5.27
N THR A 122 27.95 -44.91 6.09
CA THR A 122 29.22 -44.18 5.97
C THR A 122 29.90 -44.55 4.65
N SER A 123 29.51 -43.90 3.56
CA SER A 123 30.34 -43.54 2.40
C SER A 123 29.41 -42.99 1.32
N VAL A 124 29.69 -41.79 0.82
CA VAL A 124 29.13 -41.34 -0.45
C VAL A 124 30.24 -41.49 -1.48
N GLU A 125 30.17 -42.58 -2.26
CA GLU A 125 30.86 -42.63 -3.55
C GLU A 125 29.96 -41.99 -4.59
N LEU A 126 30.34 -40.80 -5.05
CA LEU A 126 29.68 -40.12 -6.16
C LEU A 126 30.13 -40.77 -7.47
N GLN A 127 29.39 -41.74 -8.00
CA GLN A 127 29.58 -42.25 -9.36
C GLN A 127 28.85 -41.36 -10.38
N GLY A 128 29.41 -40.17 -10.61
CA GLY A 128 29.05 -39.35 -11.77
C GLY A 128 29.90 -39.78 -12.97
N TYR A 129 29.29 -40.35 -14.00
CA TYR A 129 29.97 -40.60 -15.28
C TYR A 129 30.24 -39.26 -15.99
N VAL A 130 31.51 -39.01 -16.34
CA VAL A 130 31.91 -37.89 -17.20
C VAL A 130 31.58 -38.25 -18.64
N LEU A 131 30.55 -37.62 -19.23
CA LEU A 131 30.36 -37.66 -20.68
C LEU A 131 31.24 -36.58 -21.32
N SER A 132 32.50 -36.94 -21.57
CA SER A 132 33.47 -36.30 -22.47
C SER A 132 33.83 -34.81 -22.24
N THR A 133 35.10 -34.55 -21.96
CA THR A 133 35.75 -33.24 -22.05
C THR A 133 36.64 -33.15 -23.29
N GLY A 134 36.31 -32.26 -24.23
CA GLY A 134 37.26 -31.66 -25.21
C GLY A 134 37.90 -32.62 -26.24
N SER A 135 38.60 -32.18 -27.29
CA SER A 135 39.13 -30.88 -27.74
C SER A 135 39.45 -31.05 -29.25
N ASP A 136 39.58 -30.07 -30.14
CA ASP A 136 40.25 -28.75 -30.11
C ASP A 136 39.60 -27.71 -31.04
#